data_AF-A0A957Y861-F1
#
_entry.id   AF-A0A957Y861-F1
#
_cell.length_a   1.000
_cell.length_b   1.000
_cell.length_c   1.000
_cell.angle_alpha   90.00
_cell.angle_beta   90.00
_cell.angle_gamma   90.00
#
_symmetry.space_group_name_H-M   'P 1'
#
loop_
_entity.id
_entity.type
_entity.pdbx_description
1 polymer ?
#
loop_
_entity_poly.entity_id
_entity_poly.type
_entity_poly.pdbx_seq_one_letter_code
_entity_poly.pdbx_strand_id
1 'polypeptide(L)'
;MERRILIVEDNTGWQEELKYLCGNVLDAIHADETLKDLYLDALMAYNKETAIHVVGDLESAKAYIEQEAKTRPSSAAPPAHSYFDLVTVDINLTDDTLDSSTEGWDFLTFLKEKLGEANVVVVSGEKSPGLVIEGLQKYGAMSYVWKSQFEDSAFEREVKAIVLYNDAIKLLDTWQWHNAKRALTLWKMLRQIEFDNPPVYRLNADDIFAKRVDSVTHIPNANWSHKMLGLLLDQSNWALMSLTIKGLEDFSSVLRGSQHADQVRRFMAQILESTLLELGNETDFAGHVDGQFIVISTPDRIETLWQNIEEKFTRQIGIFYDLQDNERGYAVLNVEGREQKIPLMRVVRSQVTAADGPFFSIETITELAAERKQNSNNKSHI
;
A
#
# COMPACT_ATOMS: atom_id res chain seq x y z
N MET A 1 -13.73 -10.81 -20.32
CA MET A 1 -12.93 -9.57 -20.24
C MET A 1 -11.59 -9.90 -20.87
N GLU A 2 -11.25 -9.28 -21.99
CA GLU A 2 -10.00 -9.53 -22.72
C GLU A 2 -8.80 -8.99 -21.92
N ARG A 3 -7.66 -9.69 -21.95
CA ARG A 3 -6.38 -9.17 -21.41
C ARG A 3 -5.75 -8.25 -22.45
N ARG A 4 -5.31 -7.06 -22.04
CA ARG A 4 -4.71 -6.07 -22.95
C ARG A 4 -3.27 -5.80 -22.56
N ILE A 5 -2.35 -6.14 -23.44
CA ILE A 5 -0.92 -6.05 -23.17
C ILE A 5 -0.27 -5.18 -24.24
N LEU A 6 0.49 -4.19 -23.81
CA LEU A 6 1.28 -3.33 -24.70
C LEU A 6 2.76 -3.61 -24.48
N ILE A 7 3.45 -4.04 -25.53
CA ILE A 7 4.90 -4.25 -25.52
C ILE A 7 5.55 -3.12 -26.29
N VAL A 8 6.37 -2.33 -25.61
CA VAL A 8 7.15 -1.22 -26.16
C VAL A 8 8.62 -1.60 -26.07
N GLU A 9 9.15 -2.16 -27.16
CA GLU A 9 10.48 -2.80 -27.19
C GLU A 9 11.02 -2.71 -28.62
N ASP A 10 12.26 -2.28 -28.83
CA ASP A 10 12.84 -2.10 -30.17
C ASP A 10 13.45 -3.40 -30.71
N ASN A 11 13.76 -4.34 -29.81
CA ASN A 11 14.34 -5.63 -30.15
C ASN A 11 13.28 -6.66 -30.55
N THR A 12 13.25 -7.02 -31.84
CA THR A 12 12.29 -7.99 -32.39
C THR A 12 12.38 -9.38 -31.75
N GLY A 13 13.55 -9.81 -31.27
CA GLY A 13 13.69 -11.09 -30.58
C GLY A 13 12.98 -11.09 -29.23
N TRP A 14 13.11 -10.00 -28.47
CA TRP A 14 12.45 -9.85 -27.18
C TRP A 14 10.95 -9.57 -27.31
N GLN A 15 10.53 -8.88 -28.36
CA GLN A 15 9.12 -8.75 -28.70
C GLN A 15 8.43 -10.12 -28.81
N GLU A 16 9.04 -11.09 -29.50
CA GLU A 16 8.48 -12.44 -29.64
C GLU A 16 8.47 -13.23 -28.33
N GLU A 17 9.54 -13.14 -27.54
CA GLU A 17 9.61 -13.77 -26.21
C GLU A 17 8.54 -13.21 -25.27
N LEU A 18 8.43 -11.88 -25.18
CA LEU A 18 7.40 -11.22 -24.37
C LEU A 18 5.98 -11.56 -24.83
N LYS A 19 5.74 -11.60 -26.16
CA LYS A 19 4.45 -12.07 -26.70
C LYS A 19 4.14 -13.48 -26.23
N TYR A 20 5.10 -14.39 -26.31
CA TYR A 20 4.94 -15.78 -25.87
C TYR A 20 4.64 -15.86 -24.37
N LEU A 21 5.41 -15.19 -23.52
CA LEU A 21 5.23 -15.18 -22.06
C LEU A 21 3.89 -14.59 -21.62
N CYS A 22 3.48 -13.49 -22.26
CA CYS A 22 2.24 -12.78 -21.99
C CYS A 22 1.00 -13.52 -22.50
N GLY A 23 1.12 -14.18 -23.66
CA GLY A 23 0.06 -15.01 -24.23
C GLY A 23 -0.10 -16.33 -23.48
N ASN A 24 1.02 -16.94 -23.11
CA ASN A 24 1.12 -18.25 -22.47
C ASN A 24 1.62 -18.13 -21.03
N VAL A 25 0.92 -17.31 -20.25
CA VAL A 25 1.12 -17.18 -18.79
C VAL A 25 1.10 -18.55 -18.11
N LEU A 26 0.47 -19.51 -18.79
CA LEU A 26 0.12 -20.80 -18.23
C LEU A 26 1.25 -21.86 -18.27
N ASP A 27 2.30 -21.64 -19.07
CA ASP A 27 3.30 -22.68 -19.32
C ASP A 27 4.38 -22.78 -18.22
N ALA A 28 4.37 -21.90 -17.20
CA ALA A 28 5.42 -21.88 -16.16
C ALA A 28 5.32 -22.99 -15.10
N ILE A 29 4.25 -23.79 -15.08
CA ILE A 29 3.99 -24.79 -14.02
C ILE A 29 4.22 -26.20 -14.56
N HIS A 30 5.43 -26.45 -15.07
CA HIS A 30 5.79 -27.79 -15.58
C HIS A 30 6.46 -28.69 -14.54
N ALA A 31 6.84 -28.18 -13.37
CA ALA A 31 7.67 -28.92 -12.41
C ALA A 31 6.95 -29.45 -11.15
N ASP A 32 5.73 -29.01 -10.84
CA ASP A 32 5.01 -29.41 -9.62
C ASP A 32 3.56 -29.81 -9.93
N GLU A 33 3.26 -31.11 -9.79
CA GLU A 33 1.91 -31.67 -10.04
C GLU A 33 0.83 -31.10 -9.11
N THR A 34 1.21 -30.67 -7.90
CA THR A 34 0.28 -30.06 -6.93
C THR A 34 -0.17 -28.67 -7.38
N LEU A 35 0.75 -27.90 -7.98
CA LEU A 35 0.45 -26.60 -8.56
C LEU A 35 -0.41 -26.75 -9.81
N LYS A 36 -0.18 -27.79 -10.61
CA LYS A 36 -0.92 -28.07 -11.84
C LYS A 36 -2.41 -28.29 -11.60
N ASP A 37 -2.82 -28.94 -10.51
CA ASP A 37 -4.23 -29.18 -10.20
C ASP A 37 -4.94 -27.94 -9.63
N LEU A 38 -4.29 -27.21 -8.71
CA LEU A 38 -4.80 -25.92 -8.20
C LEU A 38 -4.98 -24.89 -9.34
N TYR A 39 -4.19 -25.07 -10.38
CA TYR A 39 -4.12 -24.26 -11.57
C TYR A 39 -5.11 -24.65 -12.67
N LEU A 40 -5.30 -25.94 -12.96
CA LEU A 40 -6.30 -26.44 -13.92
C LEU A 40 -7.73 -26.00 -13.52
N ASP A 41 -7.99 -25.91 -12.23
CA ASP A 41 -9.25 -25.43 -11.66
C ASP A 41 -9.40 -23.90 -11.70
N ALA A 42 -8.29 -23.14 -11.70
CA ALA A 42 -8.30 -21.69 -11.96
C ALA A 42 -8.46 -21.40 -13.46
N LEU A 43 -7.85 -22.25 -14.30
CA LEU A 43 -7.83 -22.23 -15.77
C LEU A 43 -9.21 -22.33 -16.42
N MET A 44 -10.10 -23.21 -15.94
CA MET A 44 -11.42 -23.40 -16.57
C MET A 44 -12.31 -22.14 -16.51
N ALA A 45 -12.01 -21.18 -15.64
CA ALA A 45 -12.70 -19.90 -15.57
C ALA A 45 -12.04 -18.80 -16.44
N TYR A 46 -10.85 -19.03 -17.01
CA TYR A 46 -9.91 -17.96 -17.36
C TYR A 46 -9.34 -17.96 -18.78
N ASN A 47 -9.91 -18.73 -19.71
CA ASN A 47 -9.54 -18.68 -21.14
C ASN A 47 -10.01 -17.35 -21.78
N LYS A 48 -9.38 -16.24 -21.38
CA LYS A 48 -9.58 -14.91 -21.94
C LYS A 48 -8.74 -14.77 -23.19
N GLU A 49 -9.34 -14.25 -24.27
CA GLU A 49 -8.59 -13.68 -25.39
C GLU A 49 -7.59 -12.65 -24.83
N THR A 50 -6.35 -12.72 -25.30
CA THR A 50 -5.28 -11.80 -24.92
C THR A 50 -4.91 -10.99 -26.15
N ALA A 51 -5.29 -9.71 -26.16
CA ALA A 51 -4.84 -8.76 -27.15
C ALA A 51 -3.44 -8.27 -26.76
N ILE A 52 -2.45 -8.65 -27.56
CA ILE A 52 -1.08 -8.18 -27.42
C ILE A 52 -0.80 -7.20 -28.56
N HIS A 53 -0.52 -5.95 -28.22
CA HIS A 53 -0.08 -4.93 -29.16
C HIS A 53 1.41 -4.68 -28.95
N VAL A 54 2.18 -4.65 -30.05
CA VAL A 54 3.63 -4.50 -29.99
C VAL A 54 4.04 -3.35 -30.87
N VAL A 55 4.84 -2.46 -30.29
CA VAL A 55 5.35 -1.24 -30.92
C VAL A 55 6.85 -1.14 -30.68
N GLY A 56 7.58 -0.71 -31.70
CA GLY A 56 9.04 -0.56 -31.63
C GLY A 56 9.50 0.82 -31.17
N ASP A 57 8.58 1.75 -30.94
CA ASP A 57 8.88 3.13 -30.61
C ASP A 57 7.83 3.76 -29.67
N LEU A 58 8.27 4.78 -28.92
CA LEU A 58 7.45 5.44 -27.90
C LEU A 58 6.31 6.26 -28.48
N GLU A 59 6.48 6.88 -29.65
CA GLU A 59 5.46 7.74 -30.25
C GLU A 59 4.27 6.92 -30.74
N SER A 60 4.53 5.78 -31.39
CA SER A 60 3.51 4.78 -31.73
C SER A 60 2.81 4.25 -30.48
N ALA A 61 3.54 4.02 -29.39
CA ALA A 61 2.97 3.59 -28.12
C ALA A 61 2.00 4.63 -27.53
N LYS A 62 2.42 5.91 -27.47
CA LYS A 62 1.57 7.02 -27.01
C LYS A 62 0.33 7.16 -27.88
N ALA A 63 0.49 7.16 -29.21
CA ALA A 63 -0.63 7.30 -30.15
C ALA A 63 -1.65 6.17 -29.97
N TYR A 64 -1.17 4.93 -29.78
CA TYR A 64 -2.04 3.79 -29.51
C TYR A 64 -2.80 3.97 -28.20
N ILE A 65 -2.13 4.29 -27.09
CA ILE A 65 -2.75 4.54 -25.79
C ILE A 65 -3.83 5.64 -25.87
N GLU A 66 -3.57 6.71 -26.62
CA GLU A 66 -4.53 7.80 -26.80
C GLU A 66 -5.74 7.43 -27.66
N GLN A 67 -5.53 6.66 -28.73
CA GLN A 67 -6.62 6.14 -29.56
C GLN A 67 -7.54 5.26 -28.73
N GLU A 68 -6.93 4.35 -27.99
CA GLU A 68 -7.55 3.42 -27.07
C GLU A 68 -8.34 4.14 -25.96
N ALA A 69 -7.79 5.21 -25.37
CA ALA A 69 -8.50 6.03 -24.39
C ALA A 69 -9.78 6.68 -24.97
N LYS A 70 -9.80 7.01 -26.27
CA LYS A 70 -10.94 7.67 -26.95
C LYS A 70 -12.09 6.71 -27.28
N THR A 71 -11.86 5.41 -27.40
CA THR A 71 -12.88 4.43 -27.79
C THR A 71 -13.73 3.90 -26.61
N ARG A 72 -13.49 4.40 -25.38
CA ARG A 72 -14.23 3.97 -24.18
C ARG A 72 -15.69 4.45 -24.19
N PRO A 73 -16.67 3.59 -23.88
CA PRO A 73 -18.04 4.01 -23.62
C PRO A 73 -18.12 4.90 -22.37
N SER A 74 -18.72 6.08 -22.49
CA SER A 74 -18.89 7.07 -21.40
C SER A 74 -19.69 6.56 -20.18
N SER A 75 -20.32 5.38 -20.26
CA SER A 75 -21.20 4.83 -19.22
C SER A 75 -20.56 3.81 -18.27
N ALA A 76 -19.28 3.47 -18.44
CA ALA A 76 -18.59 2.55 -17.53
C ALA A 76 -18.17 3.29 -16.24
N ALA A 77 -18.93 3.11 -15.16
CA ALA A 77 -18.57 3.57 -13.82
C ALA A 77 -17.18 3.04 -13.40
N PRO A 78 -16.42 3.78 -12.56
CA PRO A 78 -15.11 3.36 -12.08
C PRO A 78 -15.18 1.98 -11.38
N PRO A 79 -14.08 1.21 -11.37
CA PRO A 79 -12.86 1.72 -10.78
C PRO A 79 -11.81 2.11 -11.82
N ALA A 80 -10.86 2.93 -11.38
CA ALA A 80 -9.70 3.39 -12.13
C ALA A 80 -8.66 2.25 -12.32
N HIS A 81 -9.04 1.15 -12.94
CA HIS A 81 -8.07 0.15 -13.39
C HIS A 81 -7.52 0.58 -14.74
N SER A 82 -6.20 0.60 -14.89
CA SER A 82 -5.56 1.07 -16.12
C SER A 82 -6.02 0.28 -17.35
N TYR A 83 -6.01 1.00 -18.45
CA TYR A 83 -6.37 0.56 -19.79
C TYR A 83 -5.70 -0.76 -20.22
N PHE A 84 -4.49 -1.00 -19.72
CA PHE A 84 -3.63 -2.14 -20.05
C PHE A 84 -3.42 -3.01 -18.83
N ASP A 85 -3.50 -4.33 -18.96
CA ASP A 85 -3.12 -5.30 -17.94
C ASP A 85 -1.61 -5.34 -17.70
N LEU A 86 -0.82 -5.05 -18.73
CA LEU A 86 0.62 -5.01 -18.66
C LEU A 86 1.12 -4.05 -19.73
N VAL A 87 2.06 -3.18 -19.37
CA VAL A 87 2.86 -2.43 -20.34
C VAL A 87 4.30 -2.87 -20.12
N THR A 88 5.00 -3.33 -21.14
CA THR A 88 6.45 -3.51 -21.04
C THR A 88 7.11 -2.37 -21.77
N VAL A 89 8.16 -1.80 -21.19
CA VAL A 89 8.85 -0.63 -21.76
C VAL A 89 10.34 -0.86 -21.63
N ASP A 90 11.03 -0.86 -22.74
CA ASP A 90 12.45 -0.54 -22.72
C ASP A 90 12.60 0.97 -22.49
N ILE A 91 13.30 1.39 -21.42
CA ILE A 91 13.55 2.82 -21.20
C ILE A 91 14.61 3.36 -22.19
N ASN A 92 15.49 2.49 -22.69
CA ASN A 92 16.58 2.83 -23.58
C ASN A 92 16.34 2.29 -25.01
N LEU A 93 15.18 2.64 -25.59
CA LEU A 93 14.78 2.23 -26.95
C LEU A 93 15.69 2.76 -28.07
N THR A 94 16.52 3.76 -27.78
CA THR A 94 17.50 4.30 -28.72
C THR A 94 18.90 4.09 -28.15
N ASP A 95 19.57 3.06 -28.67
CA ASP A 95 21.00 2.72 -28.55
C ASP A 95 21.69 3.09 -27.21
N ASP A 96 22.13 2.06 -26.46
CA ASP A 96 22.86 2.06 -25.17
C ASP A 96 24.06 3.04 -25.04
N THR A 97 24.37 3.82 -26.07
CA THR A 97 25.50 4.76 -26.19
C THR A 97 25.18 6.19 -25.77
N LEU A 98 23.91 6.55 -25.57
CA LEU A 98 23.49 7.87 -25.09
C LEU A 98 22.98 7.78 -23.65
N ASP A 99 23.84 8.07 -22.67
CA ASP A 99 23.56 8.08 -21.21
C ASP A 99 22.45 9.08 -20.76
N SER A 100 21.70 9.70 -21.68
CA SER A 100 20.81 10.82 -21.37
C SER A 100 19.52 10.90 -22.20
N SER A 101 19.03 9.81 -22.82
CA SER A 101 17.71 9.88 -23.45
C SER A 101 16.63 9.98 -22.37
N THR A 102 15.93 11.12 -22.30
CA THR A 102 14.82 11.31 -21.36
C THR A 102 13.53 10.64 -21.84
N GLU A 103 13.54 10.10 -23.06
CA GLU A 103 12.33 9.68 -23.77
C GLU A 103 11.58 8.55 -23.03
N GLY A 104 12.29 7.56 -22.49
CA GLY A 104 11.69 6.49 -21.68
C GLY A 104 11.07 7.02 -20.38
N TRP A 105 11.70 8.01 -19.73
CA TRP A 105 11.19 8.67 -18.53
C TRP A 105 9.99 9.57 -18.81
N ASP A 106 10.02 10.28 -19.93
CA ASP A 106 8.90 11.08 -20.42
C ASP A 106 7.70 10.17 -20.75
N PHE A 107 7.98 8.97 -21.28
CA PHE A 107 6.94 7.97 -21.49
C PHE A 107 6.37 7.41 -20.19
N LEU A 108 7.20 7.11 -19.17
CA LEU A 108 6.70 6.71 -17.85
C LEU A 108 5.84 7.80 -17.20
N THR A 109 6.24 9.06 -17.38
CA THR A 109 5.46 10.23 -16.91
C THR A 109 4.12 10.28 -17.63
N PHE A 110 4.11 10.13 -18.95
CA PHE A 110 2.90 10.03 -19.76
C PHE A 110 2.00 8.87 -19.32
N LEU A 111 2.56 7.67 -19.08
CA LEU A 111 1.79 6.52 -18.60
C LEU A 111 1.14 6.82 -17.25
N LYS A 112 1.87 7.41 -16.31
CA LYS A 112 1.33 7.79 -15.00
C LYS A 112 0.18 8.79 -15.12
N GLU A 113 0.32 9.80 -15.97
CA GLU A 113 -0.72 10.81 -16.20
C GLU A 113 -1.98 10.23 -16.87
N LYS A 114 -1.81 9.32 -17.84
CA LYS A 114 -2.91 8.78 -18.65
C LYS A 114 -3.57 7.54 -18.04
N LEU A 115 -2.82 6.72 -17.33
CA LEU A 115 -3.25 5.42 -16.83
C LEU A 115 -3.42 5.36 -15.29
N GLY A 116 -2.93 6.37 -14.55
CA GLY A 116 -3.06 6.42 -13.09
C GLY A 116 -2.01 5.57 -12.35
N GLU A 117 -2.28 5.25 -11.07
CA GLU A 117 -1.31 4.62 -10.16
C GLU A 117 -1.05 3.13 -10.38
N ALA A 118 -1.84 2.43 -11.19
CA ALA A 118 -1.65 1.02 -11.45
C ALA A 118 -2.04 0.66 -12.87
N ASN A 119 -1.06 0.46 -13.76
CA ASN A 119 -0.72 -0.86 -14.32
C ASN A 119 0.67 -0.82 -14.95
N VAL A 120 1.31 -1.97 -14.93
CA VAL A 120 2.69 -2.02 -14.49
C VAL A 120 3.65 -2.17 -15.63
N VAL A 121 4.71 -1.37 -15.51
CA VAL A 121 5.83 -1.30 -16.43
C VAL A 121 6.86 -2.34 -16.04
N VAL A 122 7.13 -3.31 -16.92
CA VAL A 122 8.42 -4.01 -16.89
C VAL A 122 9.39 -3.12 -17.61
N VAL A 123 10.27 -2.50 -16.84
CA VAL A 123 11.29 -1.66 -17.43
C VAL A 123 12.52 -2.49 -17.76
N SER A 124 12.99 -2.39 -19.01
CA SER A 124 14.24 -2.97 -19.49
C SER A 124 15.26 -1.88 -19.86
N GLY A 125 16.56 -2.23 -19.80
CA GLY A 125 17.65 -1.45 -20.42
C GLY A 125 18.52 -0.55 -19.53
N GLU A 126 18.07 -0.22 -18.32
CA GLU A 126 18.77 0.65 -17.35
C GLU A 126 19.66 -0.17 -16.44
N LYS A 127 20.91 0.26 -16.33
CA LYS A 127 21.95 -0.40 -15.53
C LYS A 127 22.21 0.35 -14.22
N SER A 128 21.68 1.57 -14.09
CA SER A 128 21.81 2.40 -12.90
C SER A 128 20.76 2.05 -11.85
N PRO A 129 21.15 1.51 -10.67
CA PRO A 129 20.22 1.18 -9.60
C PRO A 129 19.41 2.38 -9.10
N GLY A 130 19.99 3.60 -9.17
CA GLY A 130 19.30 4.83 -8.76
C GLY A 130 18.10 5.15 -9.64
N LEU A 131 18.26 4.96 -10.95
CA LEU A 131 17.20 5.14 -11.93
C LEU A 131 16.15 4.03 -11.80
N VAL A 132 16.56 2.77 -11.58
CA VAL A 132 15.63 1.67 -11.27
C VAL A 132 14.74 1.99 -10.06
N ILE A 133 15.34 2.51 -8.98
CA ILE A 133 14.60 2.91 -7.77
C ILE A 133 13.64 4.07 -8.06
N GLU A 134 14.06 5.07 -8.83
CA GLU A 134 13.19 6.17 -9.26
C GLU A 134 12.01 5.65 -10.10
N GLY A 135 12.26 4.74 -11.04
CA GLY A 135 11.24 4.03 -11.83
C GLY A 135 10.17 3.36 -10.97
N LEU A 136 10.61 2.54 -10.01
CA LEU A 136 9.73 1.79 -9.12
C LEU A 136 8.94 2.69 -8.16
N GLN A 137 9.59 3.71 -7.58
CA GLN A 137 8.99 4.57 -6.55
C GLN A 137 8.13 5.69 -7.13
N LYS A 138 8.60 6.36 -8.17
CA LYS A 138 7.95 7.56 -8.73
C LYS A 138 6.83 7.19 -9.71
N TYR A 139 7.00 6.10 -10.44
CA TYR A 139 6.10 5.71 -11.53
C TYR A 139 5.31 4.43 -11.26
N GLY A 140 5.49 3.80 -10.09
CA GLY A 140 4.71 2.64 -9.69
C GLY A 140 4.98 1.38 -10.51
N ALA A 141 6.13 1.27 -11.16
CA ALA A 141 6.55 0.03 -11.81
C ALA A 141 6.62 -1.11 -10.76
N MET A 142 6.10 -2.31 -11.07
CA MET A 142 6.21 -3.45 -10.15
C MET A 142 7.53 -4.21 -10.29
N SER A 143 8.21 -4.06 -11.42
CA SER A 143 9.43 -4.80 -11.70
C SER A 143 10.35 -4.07 -12.67
N TYR A 144 11.64 -4.24 -12.42
CA TYR A 144 12.73 -3.84 -13.29
C TYR A 144 13.52 -5.10 -13.68
N VAL A 145 13.76 -5.30 -14.97
CA VAL A 145 14.51 -6.46 -15.45
C VAL A 145 15.59 -6.02 -16.41
N TRP A 146 16.81 -6.46 -16.14
CA TRP A 146 17.95 -6.14 -16.98
C TRP A 146 17.86 -6.93 -18.29
N LYS A 147 18.15 -6.29 -19.43
CA LYS A 147 18.12 -6.91 -20.78
C LYS A 147 18.92 -8.23 -20.83
N SER A 148 20.05 -8.29 -20.12
CA SER A 148 20.90 -9.49 -20.02
C SER A 148 20.24 -10.70 -19.33
N GLN A 149 19.04 -10.53 -18.75
CA GLN A 149 18.32 -11.55 -18.00
C GLN A 149 17.02 -11.98 -18.67
N PHE A 150 16.76 -11.51 -19.90
CA PHE A 150 15.53 -11.84 -20.62
C PHE A 150 15.45 -13.34 -21.00
N GLU A 151 16.61 -14.00 -21.14
CA GLU A 151 16.69 -15.45 -21.36
C GLU A 151 16.67 -16.26 -20.04
N ASP A 152 16.59 -15.59 -18.88
CA ASP A 152 16.51 -16.25 -17.58
C ASP A 152 15.05 -16.62 -17.28
N SER A 153 14.87 -17.86 -16.81
CA SER A 153 13.64 -18.33 -16.17
C SER A 153 13.06 -17.36 -15.11
N ALA A 154 13.89 -16.50 -14.52
CA ALA A 154 13.48 -15.46 -13.58
C ALA A 154 12.63 -14.36 -14.22
N PHE A 155 12.94 -13.96 -15.45
CA PHE A 155 12.16 -12.99 -16.23
C PHE A 155 10.81 -13.56 -16.61
N GLU A 156 10.79 -14.78 -17.14
CA GLU A 156 9.57 -15.53 -17.45
C GLU A 156 8.63 -15.58 -16.23
N ARG A 157 9.13 -15.99 -15.07
CA ARG A 157 8.33 -16.04 -13.84
C ARG A 157 7.78 -14.68 -13.44
N GLU A 158 8.56 -13.62 -13.64
CA GLU A 158 8.16 -12.27 -13.22
C GLU A 158 7.03 -11.70 -14.07
N VAL A 159 7.17 -11.78 -15.40
CA VAL A 159 6.13 -11.35 -16.34
C VAL A 159 4.83 -12.10 -16.05
N LYS A 160 4.92 -13.42 -15.85
CA LYS A 160 3.76 -14.26 -15.55
C LYS A 160 3.13 -13.94 -14.19
N ALA A 161 3.94 -13.66 -13.17
CA ALA A 161 3.46 -13.25 -11.85
C ALA A 161 2.68 -11.92 -11.92
N ILE A 162 3.20 -10.92 -12.64
CA ILE A 162 2.52 -9.62 -12.79
C ILE A 162 1.16 -9.79 -13.47
N VAL A 163 1.09 -10.59 -14.54
CA VAL A 163 -0.19 -10.85 -15.22
C VAL A 163 -1.20 -11.54 -14.29
N LEU A 164 -0.77 -12.53 -13.50
CA LEU A 164 -1.63 -13.21 -12.53
C LEU A 164 -2.12 -12.29 -11.41
N TYR A 165 -1.29 -11.35 -10.95
CA TYR A 165 -1.69 -10.35 -9.96
C TYR A 165 -2.80 -9.44 -10.51
N ASN A 166 -2.62 -8.89 -11.70
CA ASN A 166 -3.62 -8.00 -12.29
C ASN A 166 -4.93 -8.72 -12.61
N ASP A 167 -4.85 -9.97 -13.05
CA ASP A 167 -6.02 -10.82 -13.20
C ASP A 167 -6.77 -11.05 -11.87
N ALA A 168 -6.04 -11.19 -10.77
CA ALA A 168 -6.64 -11.32 -9.44
C ALA A 168 -7.37 -10.05 -8.99
N ILE A 169 -6.78 -8.87 -9.19
CA ILE A 169 -7.43 -7.60 -8.86
C ILE A 169 -8.75 -7.46 -9.62
N LYS A 170 -8.75 -7.72 -10.94
CA LYS A 170 -9.98 -7.69 -11.76
C LYS A 170 -11.03 -8.70 -11.27
N LEU A 171 -10.60 -9.83 -10.72
CA LEU A 171 -11.52 -10.80 -10.11
C LEU A 171 -12.11 -10.30 -8.80
N LEU A 172 -11.34 -9.57 -7.98
CA LEU A 172 -11.85 -8.91 -6.77
C LEU A 172 -12.92 -7.88 -7.15
N ASP A 173 -12.68 -7.07 -8.18
CA ASP A 173 -13.62 -6.04 -8.65
C ASP A 173 -14.93 -6.64 -9.17
N THR A 174 -14.87 -7.87 -9.68
CA THR A 174 -16.04 -8.63 -10.15
C THR A 174 -16.58 -9.61 -9.10
N TRP A 175 -16.18 -9.46 -7.83
CA TRP A 175 -16.64 -10.24 -6.69
C TRP A 175 -16.36 -11.75 -6.78
N GLN A 176 -15.39 -12.16 -7.60
CA GLN A 176 -14.95 -13.55 -7.78
C GLN A 176 -13.83 -13.91 -6.81
N TRP A 177 -14.10 -13.76 -5.51
CA TRP A 177 -13.12 -13.88 -4.42
C TRP A 177 -12.32 -15.18 -4.40
N HIS A 178 -12.94 -16.32 -4.74
CA HIS A 178 -12.27 -17.62 -4.75
C HIS A 178 -11.25 -17.73 -5.89
N ASN A 179 -11.62 -17.21 -7.08
CA ASN A 179 -10.73 -17.15 -8.24
C ASN A 179 -9.62 -16.14 -8.01
N ALA A 180 -9.94 -14.97 -7.42
CA ALA A 180 -8.95 -13.97 -7.03
C ALA A 180 -7.93 -14.58 -6.06
N LYS A 181 -8.39 -15.22 -4.98
CA LYS A 181 -7.51 -15.88 -4.00
C LYS A 181 -6.61 -16.94 -4.63
N ARG A 182 -7.10 -17.72 -5.60
CA ARG A 182 -6.30 -18.71 -6.35
C ARG A 182 -5.21 -18.05 -7.20
N ALA A 183 -5.57 -17.02 -7.98
CA ALA A 183 -4.60 -16.23 -8.76
C ALA A 183 -3.54 -15.60 -7.84
N LEU A 184 -3.94 -15.07 -6.69
CA LEU A 184 -3.01 -14.55 -5.67
C LEU A 184 -2.13 -15.61 -5.03
N THR A 185 -2.63 -16.83 -4.88
CA THR A 185 -1.84 -17.94 -4.34
C THR A 185 -0.75 -18.36 -5.33
N LEU A 186 -1.10 -18.51 -6.61
CA LEU A 186 -0.16 -18.81 -7.69
C LEU A 186 0.89 -17.71 -7.87
N TRP A 187 0.45 -16.46 -7.84
CA TRP A 187 1.33 -15.30 -7.85
C TRP A 187 2.36 -15.34 -6.70
N LYS A 188 1.93 -15.64 -5.46
CA LYS A 188 2.83 -15.80 -4.30
C LYS A 188 3.82 -16.93 -4.50
N MET A 189 3.37 -18.07 -5.04
CA MET A 189 4.20 -19.26 -5.26
C MET A 189 5.28 -19.01 -6.32
N LEU A 190 4.95 -18.38 -7.45
CA LEU A 190 5.93 -18.03 -8.49
C LEU A 190 7.04 -17.11 -7.97
N ARG A 191 6.77 -16.32 -6.93
CA ARG A 191 7.73 -15.39 -6.33
C ARG A 191 8.57 -15.97 -5.18
N GLN A 192 8.33 -17.22 -4.74
CA GLN A 192 9.06 -17.89 -3.64
C GLN A 192 10.09 -18.95 -4.07
N ILE A 193 10.58 -18.93 -5.33
CA ILE A 193 11.74 -19.75 -5.74
C ILE A 193 13.01 -18.91 -5.61
N GLU A 194 13.89 -19.28 -4.67
CA GLU A 194 15.21 -18.68 -4.43
C GLU A 194 16.16 -18.93 -5.61
N PHE A 195 16.90 -17.90 -6.02
CA PHE A 195 18.13 -18.01 -6.81
C PHE A 195 19.24 -17.23 -6.11
N ASP A 196 20.45 -17.80 -6.13
CA ASP A 196 21.67 -17.29 -5.49
C ASP A 196 22.26 -16.00 -6.12
N ASN A 197 21.50 -15.26 -6.96
CA ASN A 197 22.00 -14.02 -7.59
C ASN A 197 20.85 -13.17 -8.19
N PRO A 198 20.26 -12.19 -7.47
CA PRO A 198 19.16 -11.39 -8.02
C PRO A 198 19.65 -10.07 -8.63
N PRO A 199 18.95 -9.56 -9.65
CA PRO A 199 18.45 -8.18 -9.55
C PRO A 199 17.10 -7.99 -10.30
N VAL A 200 16.14 -8.91 -10.13
CA VAL A 200 14.73 -8.55 -10.44
C VAL A 200 14.15 -7.88 -9.20
N TYR A 201 14.02 -6.56 -9.24
CA TYR A 201 13.47 -5.79 -8.13
C TYR A 201 11.96 -6.01 -8.04
N ARG A 202 11.51 -6.96 -7.20
CA ARG A 202 10.09 -7.33 -7.04
C ARG A 202 9.39 -6.51 -5.95
N LEU A 203 8.23 -5.94 -6.28
CA LEU A 203 7.27 -5.42 -5.29
C LEU A 203 5.98 -6.26 -5.30
N ASN A 204 5.63 -6.91 -4.18
CA ASN A 204 4.45 -7.79 -4.07
C ASN A 204 3.14 -7.00 -3.93
N ALA A 205 2.28 -6.90 -4.93
CA ALA A 205 1.19 -5.95 -4.94
C ALA A 205 -0.04 -6.27 -4.02
N ASP A 206 -0.35 -7.52 -3.62
CA ASP A 206 -1.28 -7.75 -2.47
C ASP A 206 -0.60 -7.64 -1.12
N ASP A 207 0.69 -7.93 -1.05
CA ASP A 207 1.45 -7.71 0.17
C ASP A 207 1.73 -6.22 0.39
N ILE A 208 1.73 -5.39 -0.66
CA ILE A 208 1.93 -3.96 -0.56
C ILE A 208 0.74 -3.30 0.12
N PHE A 209 -0.50 -3.63 -0.26
CA PHE A 209 -1.67 -3.06 0.42
C PHE A 209 -1.95 -3.78 1.74
N ALA A 210 -2.05 -5.11 1.77
CA ALA A 210 -2.44 -5.84 2.98
C ALA A 210 -1.32 -5.93 4.06
N LYS A 211 -0.02 -5.81 3.72
CA LYS A 211 1.05 -5.69 4.75
C LYS A 211 1.36 -4.26 5.14
N ARG A 212 0.72 -3.24 4.55
CA ARG A 212 0.99 -1.84 4.94
C ARG A 212 -0.11 -1.22 5.79
N VAL A 213 -1.36 -1.66 5.71
CA VAL A 213 -2.47 -1.07 6.47
C VAL A 213 -3.08 -2.05 7.48
N ASP A 214 -3.73 -1.50 8.50
CA ASP A 214 -4.44 -2.23 9.54
C ASP A 214 -5.85 -2.64 9.06
N SER A 215 -6.29 -3.86 9.39
CA SER A 215 -7.55 -4.43 8.89
C SER A 215 -8.81 -3.78 9.45
N VAL A 216 -8.71 -3.03 10.55
CA VAL A 216 -9.85 -2.38 11.19
C VAL A 216 -9.93 -0.92 10.76
N THR A 217 -8.81 -0.23 10.83
CA THR A 217 -8.70 1.23 10.69
C THR A 217 -8.28 1.68 9.30
N HIS A 218 -7.72 0.80 8.48
CA HIS A 218 -7.21 1.07 7.13
C HIS A 218 -6.07 2.11 7.04
N ILE A 219 -5.58 2.64 8.17
CA ILE A 219 -4.34 3.40 8.24
C ILE A 219 -3.12 2.46 8.33
N PRO A 220 -1.90 2.95 8.07
CA PRO A 220 -0.70 2.14 8.15
C PRO A 220 -0.53 1.30 9.43
N ASN A 221 -0.15 0.02 9.27
CA ASN A 221 0.02 -0.93 10.38
C ASN A 221 1.40 -0.81 11.06
N ALA A 222 1.64 -1.65 12.08
CA ALA A 222 2.89 -1.69 12.84
C ALA A 222 4.14 -1.85 11.97
N ASN A 223 4.12 -2.75 11.00
CA ASN A 223 5.29 -3.02 10.17
C ASN A 223 5.68 -1.81 9.31
N TRP A 224 4.70 -1.10 8.76
CA TRP A 224 4.98 0.10 7.96
C TRP A 224 5.36 1.29 8.85
N SER A 225 4.70 1.43 9.99
CA SER A 225 4.96 2.50 10.94
C SER A 225 6.37 2.39 11.56
N HIS A 226 6.86 1.18 11.85
CA HIS A 226 8.25 0.96 12.26
C HIS A 226 9.26 1.41 11.19
N LYS A 227 8.97 1.17 9.91
CA LYS A 227 9.82 1.67 8.82
C LYS A 227 9.87 3.19 8.79
N MET A 228 8.73 3.86 9.04
CA MET A 228 8.67 5.32 9.12
C MET A 228 9.44 5.85 10.33
N LEU A 229 9.37 5.18 11.50
CA LEU A 229 10.17 5.54 12.67
C LEU A 229 11.68 5.42 12.41
N GLY A 230 12.11 4.45 11.61
CA GLY A 230 13.52 4.31 11.22
C GLY A 230 14.07 5.52 10.48
N LEU A 231 13.24 6.19 9.66
CA LEU A 231 13.62 7.41 8.96
C LEU A 231 13.90 8.60 9.89
N LEU A 232 13.42 8.54 11.14
CA LEU A 232 13.62 9.60 12.13
C LEU A 232 15.04 9.63 12.70
N LEU A 233 15.76 8.49 12.69
CA LEU A 233 17.11 8.39 13.26
C LEU A 233 18.12 9.30 12.54
N ASP A 234 17.91 9.52 11.23
CA ASP A 234 18.77 10.35 10.39
C ASP A 234 18.29 11.81 10.29
N GLN A 235 17.22 12.16 11.02
CA GLN A 235 16.61 13.49 10.95
C GLN A 235 16.73 14.25 12.27
N SER A 236 16.89 15.56 12.17
CA SER A 236 17.04 16.45 13.33
C SER A 236 15.80 17.28 13.66
N ASN A 237 14.75 17.24 12.83
CA ASN A 237 13.56 18.09 12.99
C ASN A 237 12.26 17.28 12.90
N TRP A 238 12.00 16.47 13.93
CA TRP A 238 10.79 15.65 14.01
C TRP A 238 10.22 15.60 15.42
N ALA A 239 8.93 15.33 15.48
CA ALA A 239 8.18 14.98 16.68
C ALA A 239 7.28 13.77 16.40
N LEU A 240 7.39 12.77 17.27
CA LEU A 240 6.52 11.61 17.35
C LEU A 240 5.51 11.83 18.47
N MET A 241 4.23 11.72 18.15
CA MET A 241 3.14 11.71 19.11
C MET A 241 2.47 10.34 19.12
N SER A 242 2.48 9.66 20.26
CA SER A 242 1.75 8.40 20.46
C SER A 242 0.42 8.69 21.14
N LEU A 243 -0.66 8.11 20.61
CA LEU A 243 -2.04 8.38 21.00
C LEU A 243 -2.71 7.11 21.51
N THR A 244 -3.41 7.22 22.64
CA THR A 244 -4.14 6.11 23.26
C THR A 244 -5.54 6.55 23.65
N ILE A 245 -6.54 5.72 23.35
CA ILE A 245 -7.92 5.94 23.79
C ILE A 245 -8.10 5.28 25.16
N LYS A 246 -8.20 6.10 26.20
CA LYS A 246 -8.49 5.63 27.57
C LYS A 246 -9.97 5.26 27.69
N GLY A 247 -10.25 4.17 28.41
CA GLY A 247 -11.61 3.64 28.61
C GLY A 247 -12.13 2.76 27.47
N LEU A 248 -11.34 2.57 26.38
CA LEU A 248 -11.76 1.73 25.26
C LEU A 248 -11.90 0.25 25.64
N GLU A 249 -11.05 -0.25 26.55
CA GLU A 249 -11.13 -1.62 27.04
C GLU A 249 -12.39 -1.87 27.87
N ASP A 250 -12.72 -0.97 28.81
CA ASP A 250 -13.96 -1.01 29.58
C ASP A 250 -15.18 -0.89 28.66
N PHE A 251 -15.12 0.00 27.67
CA PHE A 251 -16.16 0.16 26.66
C PHE A 251 -16.38 -1.13 25.86
N SER A 252 -15.30 -1.77 25.43
CA SER A 252 -15.33 -3.02 24.66
C SER A 252 -15.81 -4.20 25.49
N SER A 253 -15.26 -4.41 26.68
CA SER A 253 -15.47 -5.64 27.45
C SER A 253 -16.71 -5.61 28.33
N VAL A 254 -17.13 -4.42 28.76
CA VAL A 254 -18.16 -4.26 29.78
C VAL A 254 -19.40 -3.52 29.26
N LEU A 255 -19.25 -2.51 28.40
CA LEU A 255 -20.38 -1.65 28.01
C LEU A 255 -21.06 -2.02 26.69
N ARG A 256 -20.31 -2.28 25.61
CA ARG A 256 -20.87 -2.33 24.23
C ARG A 256 -20.30 -3.41 23.32
N GLY A 257 -19.22 -4.11 23.69
CA GLY A 257 -18.65 -5.19 22.86
C GLY A 257 -17.53 -4.71 21.91
N SER A 258 -16.75 -5.68 21.41
CA SER A 258 -15.58 -5.43 20.55
C SER A 258 -15.91 -4.78 19.20
N GLN A 259 -17.05 -5.11 18.60
CA GLN A 259 -17.47 -4.51 17.33
C GLN A 259 -17.68 -2.99 17.44
N HIS A 260 -18.23 -2.51 18.57
CA HIS A 260 -18.37 -1.08 18.81
C HIS A 260 -17.03 -0.42 19.10
N ALA A 261 -16.11 -1.10 19.79
CA ALA A 261 -14.76 -0.60 19.99
C ALA A 261 -14.00 -0.43 18.66
N ASP A 262 -14.21 -1.33 17.68
CA ASP A 262 -13.65 -1.18 16.34
C ASP A 262 -14.21 0.05 15.59
N GLN A 263 -15.48 0.40 15.82
CA GLN A 263 -16.05 1.64 15.28
C GLN A 263 -15.37 2.87 15.88
N VAL A 264 -15.06 2.86 17.18
CA VAL A 264 -14.30 3.95 17.82
C VAL A 264 -12.88 4.05 17.27
N ARG A 265 -12.22 2.91 17.00
CA ARG A 265 -10.88 2.88 16.37
C ARG A 265 -10.91 3.47 14.97
N ARG A 266 -11.91 3.11 14.14
CA ARG A 266 -12.12 3.71 12.81
C ARG A 266 -12.38 5.20 12.90
N PHE A 267 -13.19 5.62 13.87
CA PHE A 267 -13.48 7.02 14.10
C PHE A 267 -12.22 7.83 14.47
N MET A 268 -11.36 7.27 15.33
CA MET A 268 -10.05 7.87 15.62
C MET A 268 -9.20 7.99 14.35
N ALA A 269 -9.13 6.94 13.52
CA ALA A 269 -8.39 6.98 12.26
C ALA A 269 -8.90 8.09 11.31
N GLN A 270 -10.21 8.27 11.19
CA GLN A 270 -10.82 9.35 10.41
C GLN A 270 -10.48 10.75 10.95
N ILE A 271 -10.44 10.92 12.28
CA ILE A 271 -9.96 12.18 12.89
C ILE A 271 -8.50 12.43 12.50
N LEU A 272 -7.65 11.41 12.56
CA LEU A 272 -6.23 11.55 12.21
C LEU A 272 -6.05 11.94 10.74
N GLU A 273 -6.68 11.21 9.82
CA GLU A 273 -6.59 11.47 8.38
C GLU A 273 -7.08 12.89 8.03
N SER A 274 -8.26 13.28 8.55
CA SER A 274 -8.81 14.63 8.30
C SER A 274 -7.94 15.73 8.90
N THR A 275 -7.39 15.53 10.09
CA THR A 275 -6.55 16.54 10.76
C THR A 275 -5.21 16.71 10.05
N LEU A 276 -4.59 15.62 9.61
CA LEU A 276 -3.36 15.68 8.81
C LEU A 276 -3.61 16.36 7.46
N LEU A 277 -4.73 16.07 6.81
CA LEU A 277 -5.12 16.72 5.55
C LEU A 277 -5.36 18.23 5.71
N GLU A 278 -5.98 18.65 6.82
CA GLU A 278 -6.33 20.06 7.07
C GLU A 278 -5.18 20.91 7.59
N LEU A 279 -4.36 20.35 8.49
CA LEU A 279 -3.41 21.12 9.31
C LEU A 279 -1.96 20.60 9.25
N GLY A 280 -1.75 19.40 8.69
CA GLY A 280 -0.45 18.77 8.59
C GLY A 280 0.43 19.34 7.48
N ASN A 281 1.67 18.87 7.42
CA ASN A 281 2.56 19.02 6.28
C ASN A 281 2.39 17.84 5.31
N GLU A 282 2.91 17.98 4.08
CA GLU A 282 2.88 16.91 3.07
C GLU A 282 3.59 15.62 3.52
N THR A 283 4.53 15.73 4.46
CA THR A 283 5.33 14.62 5.00
C THR A 283 4.78 14.06 6.31
N ASP A 284 3.68 14.59 6.83
CA ASP A 284 3.11 14.12 8.09
C ASP A 284 2.45 12.76 7.91
N PHE A 285 2.53 11.92 8.94
CA PHE A 285 2.16 10.52 8.85
C PHE A 285 1.31 10.09 10.06
N ALA A 286 0.33 9.23 9.82
CA ALA A 286 -0.41 8.50 10.86
C ALA A 286 -0.31 6.99 10.64
N GLY A 287 -0.23 6.23 11.73
CA GLY A 287 -0.15 4.78 11.68
C GLY A 287 -0.33 4.13 13.04
N HIS A 288 0.03 2.85 13.16
CA HIS A 288 -0.02 2.08 14.39
C HIS A 288 1.36 1.61 14.83
N VAL A 289 1.66 1.68 16.13
CA VAL A 289 2.85 1.05 16.75
C VAL A 289 2.46 0.50 18.11
N ASP A 290 2.81 -0.75 18.41
CA ASP A 290 2.58 -1.41 19.71
C ASP A 290 1.14 -1.25 20.26
N GLY A 291 0.14 -1.37 19.38
CA GLY A 291 -1.28 -1.26 19.73
C GLY A 291 -1.75 0.18 20.01
N GLN A 292 -0.98 1.19 19.61
CA GLN A 292 -1.30 2.61 19.74
C GLN A 292 -1.31 3.27 18.37
N PHE A 293 -2.06 4.36 18.27
CA PHE A 293 -1.97 5.24 17.12
C PHE A 293 -0.71 6.10 17.27
N ILE A 294 -0.04 6.40 16.16
CA ILE A 294 1.07 7.34 16.13
C ILE A 294 0.82 8.43 15.10
N VAL A 295 1.37 9.61 15.37
CA VAL A 295 1.47 10.73 14.42
C VAL A 295 2.92 11.20 14.40
N ILE A 296 3.48 11.35 13.21
CA ILE A 296 4.81 11.93 12.98
C ILE A 296 4.63 13.27 12.26
N SER A 297 5.24 14.33 12.78
CA SER A 297 5.22 15.68 12.20
C SER A 297 6.46 16.46 12.66
N THR A 298 6.48 17.78 12.45
CA THR A 298 7.52 18.68 12.95
C THR A 298 7.20 19.22 14.36
N PRO A 299 8.21 19.55 15.19
CA PRO A 299 8.00 20.06 16.54
C PRO A 299 7.12 21.31 16.63
N ASP A 300 7.15 22.17 15.61
CA ASP A 300 6.33 23.39 15.52
C ASP A 300 4.85 23.10 15.18
N ARG A 301 4.56 21.95 14.57
CA ARG A 301 3.21 21.56 14.11
C ARG A 301 2.51 20.58 15.02
N ILE A 302 3.26 19.70 15.69
CA ILE A 302 2.70 18.57 16.45
C ILE A 302 1.71 19.01 17.55
N GLU A 303 1.92 20.19 18.15
CA GLU A 303 1.02 20.74 19.16
C GLU A 303 -0.33 21.18 18.57
N THR A 304 -0.29 21.84 17.41
CA THR A 304 -1.51 22.26 16.70
C THR A 304 -2.32 21.04 16.24
N LEU A 305 -1.65 20.00 15.74
CA LEU A 305 -2.28 18.73 15.40
C LEU A 305 -2.95 18.10 16.63
N TRP A 306 -2.24 18.04 17.76
CA TRP A 306 -2.79 17.51 19.00
C TRP A 306 -4.07 18.22 19.44
N GLN A 307 -4.04 19.55 19.50
CA GLN A 307 -5.19 20.34 19.97
C GLN A 307 -6.43 20.08 19.10
N ASN A 308 -6.26 20.00 17.78
CA ASN A 308 -7.36 19.70 16.87
C ASN A 308 -7.87 18.26 17.01
N ILE A 309 -6.97 17.27 17.16
CA ILE A 309 -7.31 15.87 17.40
C ILE A 309 -8.10 15.73 18.71
N GLU A 310 -7.60 16.32 19.80
CA GLU A 310 -8.22 16.27 21.12
C GLU A 310 -9.60 16.93 21.10
N GLU A 311 -9.74 18.10 20.46
CA GLU A 311 -11.01 18.81 20.33
C GLU A 311 -12.05 18.00 19.53
N LYS A 312 -11.67 17.53 18.33
CA LYS A 312 -12.55 16.72 17.46
C LYS A 312 -13.00 15.45 18.16
N PHE A 313 -12.07 14.75 18.83
CA PHE A 313 -12.38 13.53 19.57
C PHE A 313 -13.33 13.81 20.73
N THR A 314 -12.99 14.77 21.60
CA THR A 314 -13.78 15.11 22.80
C THR A 314 -15.20 15.54 22.43
N ARG A 315 -15.35 16.32 21.36
CA ARG A 315 -16.66 16.82 20.92
C ARG A 315 -17.60 15.72 20.39
N GLN A 316 -17.04 14.65 19.82
CA GLN A 316 -17.81 13.68 19.04
C GLN A 316 -17.87 12.29 19.68
N ILE A 317 -16.99 11.98 20.64
CA ILE A 317 -16.95 10.67 21.30
C ILE A 317 -18.27 10.30 21.98
N GLY A 318 -19.07 11.29 22.38
CA GLY A 318 -20.40 11.11 22.94
C GLY A 318 -21.39 10.35 22.05
N ILE A 319 -21.17 10.33 20.72
CA ILE A 319 -22.03 9.62 19.75
C ILE A 319 -22.02 8.10 19.98
N PHE A 320 -20.95 7.57 20.60
CA PHE A 320 -20.83 6.14 20.92
C PHE A 320 -21.53 5.73 22.22
N TYR A 321 -22.15 6.69 22.91
CA TYR A 321 -22.87 6.49 24.17
C TYR A 321 -24.35 6.81 24.02
N ASP A 322 -25.16 6.26 24.90
CA ASP A 322 -26.57 6.60 24.97
C ASP A 322 -26.72 8.05 25.45
N LEU A 323 -27.81 8.71 25.04
CA LEU A 323 -28.04 10.14 25.32
C LEU A 323 -27.86 10.50 26.80
N GLN A 324 -28.38 9.66 27.70
CA GLN A 324 -28.28 9.90 29.14
C GLN A 324 -26.85 9.83 29.68
N ASP A 325 -26.02 8.94 29.14
CA ASP A 325 -24.63 8.79 29.58
C ASP A 325 -23.76 9.92 29.04
N ASN A 326 -24.05 10.36 27.80
CA ASN A 326 -23.41 11.51 27.18
C ASN A 326 -23.73 12.81 27.94
N GLU A 327 -24.99 13.08 28.27
CA GLU A 327 -25.41 14.26 29.04
C GLU A 327 -24.81 14.30 30.46
N ARG A 328 -24.66 13.12 31.10
CA ARG A 328 -24.07 12.99 32.44
C ARG A 328 -22.54 13.05 32.44
N GLY A 329 -21.90 12.81 31.30
CA GLY A 329 -20.43 12.76 31.18
C GLY A 329 -19.79 11.48 31.75
N TYR A 330 -20.59 10.45 32.04
CA TYR A 330 -20.12 9.13 32.46
C TYR A 330 -21.17 8.06 32.15
N ALA A 331 -20.73 6.84 31.85
CA ALA A 331 -21.58 5.66 31.74
C ALA A 331 -21.84 5.07 33.13
N VAL A 332 -23.04 4.50 33.31
CA VAL A 332 -23.41 3.81 34.56
C VAL A 332 -23.42 2.30 34.34
N LEU A 333 -22.65 1.59 35.14
CA LEU A 333 -22.64 0.14 35.19
C LEU A 333 -23.19 -0.35 36.52
N ASN A 334 -24.19 -1.24 36.47
CA ASN A 334 -24.72 -1.90 37.66
C ASN A 334 -23.97 -3.21 37.91
N VAL A 335 -23.12 -3.22 38.95
CA VAL A 335 -22.40 -4.42 39.40
C VAL A 335 -22.91 -4.79 40.78
N GLU A 336 -23.54 -5.97 40.90
CA GLU A 336 -24.06 -6.50 42.18
C GLU A 336 -24.97 -5.53 42.95
N GLY A 337 -25.78 -4.74 42.23
CA GLY A 337 -26.70 -3.77 42.83
C GLY A 337 -26.04 -2.46 43.28
N ARG A 338 -24.76 -2.24 42.96
CA ARG A 338 -24.07 -0.95 43.12
C ARG A 338 -23.87 -0.29 41.76
N GLU A 339 -24.23 0.98 41.67
CA GLU A 339 -23.93 1.81 40.51
C GLU A 339 -22.45 2.22 40.53
N GLN A 340 -21.70 1.76 39.53
CA GLN A 340 -20.35 2.21 39.25
C GLN A 340 -20.37 3.22 38.10
N LYS A 341 -19.70 4.36 38.31
CA LYS A 341 -19.53 5.39 37.28
C LYS A 341 -18.27 5.11 36.48
N ILE A 342 -18.41 5.03 35.16
CA ILE A 342 -17.30 4.83 34.23
C ILE A 342 -17.15 6.11 33.40
N PRO A 343 -16.00 6.81 33.48
CA PRO A 343 -15.77 8.00 32.67
C PRO A 343 -15.91 7.71 31.17
N LEU A 344 -16.37 8.68 30.38
CA LEU A 344 -16.37 8.55 28.92
C LEU A 344 -14.94 8.43 28.39
N MET A 345 -14.81 7.80 27.21
CA MET A 345 -13.54 7.64 26.53
C MET A 345 -12.90 9.00 26.26
N ARG A 346 -11.58 9.08 26.44
CA ARG A 346 -10.76 10.24 26.10
C ARG A 346 -9.50 9.81 25.39
N VAL A 347 -9.00 10.65 24.49
CA VAL A 347 -7.68 10.45 23.88
C VAL A 347 -6.62 11.08 24.77
N VAL A 348 -5.49 10.40 24.93
CA VAL A 348 -4.30 10.93 25.61
C VAL A 348 -3.08 10.77 24.71
N ARG A 349 -2.08 11.63 24.88
CA ARG A 349 -0.82 11.57 24.14
C ARG A 349 0.41 11.35 25.03
N SER A 350 1.46 10.81 24.41
CA SER A 350 2.85 11.08 24.77
C SER A 350 3.57 11.64 23.53
N GLN A 351 4.69 12.34 23.76
CA GLN A 351 5.45 12.95 22.68
C GLN A 351 6.94 12.71 22.88
N VAL A 352 7.66 12.46 21.79
CA VAL A 352 9.13 12.39 21.70
C VAL A 352 9.56 13.26 20.53
N THR A 353 10.68 13.95 20.66
CA THR A 353 11.25 14.83 19.63
C THR A 353 12.71 14.48 19.40
N ALA A 354 13.27 14.91 18.27
CA ALA A 354 14.70 14.72 17.99
C ALA A 354 15.62 15.27 19.09
N ALA A 355 15.21 16.34 19.79
CA ALA A 355 15.96 16.97 20.87
C ALA A 355 16.05 16.13 22.15
N ASP A 356 15.26 15.07 22.25
CA ASP A 356 15.27 14.14 23.38
C ASP A 356 16.34 13.03 23.26
N GLY A 357 17.03 13.00 22.11
CA GLY A 357 18.09 12.04 21.80
C GLY A 357 19.46 12.39 22.40
N PRO A 358 20.55 11.80 21.88
CA PRO A 358 20.62 11.06 20.63
C PRO A 358 19.92 9.70 20.67
N PHE A 359 19.25 9.34 19.57
CA PHE A 359 18.64 8.03 19.37
C PHE A 359 19.50 7.21 18.41
N PHE A 360 19.75 5.96 18.78
CA PHE A 360 20.56 5.05 17.96
C PHE A 360 19.75 3.88 17.39
N SER A 361 18.49 3.75 17.81
CA SER A 361 17.60 2.71 17.33
C SER A 361 16.13 3.10 17.52
N ILE A 362 15.23 2.44 16.79
CA ILE A 362 13.78 2.67 16.90
C ILE A 362 13.29 2.32 18.31
N GLU A 363 13.86 1.27 18.93
CA GLU A 363 13.53 0.82 20.27
C GLU A 363 13.74 1.94 21.30
N THR A 364 14.83 2.70 21.20
CA THR A 364 15.08 3.83 22.11
C THR A 364 14.02 4.93 22.01
N ILE A 365 13.46 5.15 20.81
CA ILE A 365 12.38 6.11 20.59
C ILE A 365 11.07 5.59 21.19
N THR A 366 10.72 4.32 20.92
CA THR A 366 9.45 3.74 21.38
C THR A 366 9.43 3.51 22.89
N GLU A 367 10.56 3.12 23.49
CA GLU A 367 10.73 2.99 24.95
C GLU A 367 10.51 4.35 25.64
N LEU A 368 11.15 5.41 25.14
CA LEU A 368 10.97 6.75 25.71
C LEU A 368 9.53 7.26 25.54
N ALA A 369 8.89 6.96 24.40
CA ALA A 369 7.47 7.29 24.19
C ALA A 369 6.56 6.56 25.18
N ALA A 370 6.86 5.29 25.49
CA ALA A 370 6.14 4.49 26.47
C ALA A 370 6.38 5.00 27.91
N GLU A 371 7.60 5.36 28.27
CA GLU A 371 7.94 5.96 29.57
C GLU A 371 7.18 7.27 29.80
N ARG A 372 7.20 8.17 28.82
CA ARG A 372 6.48 9.45 28.88
C ARG A 372 4.97 9.28 29.04
N LYS A 373 4.41 8.24 28.43
CA LYS A 373 3.00 7.88 28.61
C LYS A 373 2.71 7.44 30.05
N GLN A 374 3.57 6.63 30.67
CA GLN A 374 3.38 6.21 32.07
C GLN A 374 3.43 7.42 33.01
N ASN A 375 4.40 8.32 32.81
CA ASN A 375 4.56 9.53 33.60
C ASN A 375 3.38 10.51 33.43
N SER A 376 2.86 10.64 32.21
CA SER A 376 1.65 11.43 31.92
C SER A 376 0.41 10.86 32.63
N ASN A 377 0.22 9.54 32.61
CA ASN A 377 -0.88 8.89 33.31
C ASN A 377 -0.83 9.13 34.82
N ASN A 378 0.35 9.02 35.44
CA ASN A 378 0.52 9.21 36.89
C ASN A 378 0.25 10.66 37.32
N LYS A 379 0.55 11.65 36.49
CA LYS A 379 0.25 13.07 36.77
C LYS A 379 -1.23 13.42 36.60
N SER A 380 -1.98 12.64 35.82
CA SER A 380 -3.43 12.85 35.62
C SER A 380 -4.33 12.19 36.67
N HIS A 381 -3.74 11.51 37.66
CA HIS A 381 -4.40 10.88 38.81
C HIS A 381 -4.13 11.60 40.15
N ILE A 382 -3.40 12.72 40.11
CA ILE A 382 -3.21 13.68 41.21
C ILE A 382 -3.96 14.94 40.82
#